data_AF-A0AAD9B237-F1
#
_entry.id   AF-A0AAD9B237-F1
#
_cell.length_a   1.000
_cell.length_b   1.000
_cell.length_c   1.000
_cell.angle_alpha   90.00
_cell.angle_beta   90.00
_cell.angle_gamma   90.00
#
_symmetry.space_group_name_H-M   'P 1'
#
loop_
_entity.id
_entity.type
_entity.pdbx_description
1 polymer ?
#
loop_
_entity_poly.entity_id
_entity_poly.type
_entity_poly.pdbx_seq_one_letter_code
_entity_poly.pdbx_strand_id
1 'polypeptide(L)'
;MIGGSTSRLQRSRLRAAGLGSVQEALRYQNQDFRVLQEGFKELAPYSAKTRGVEWKRPPELTENPQFIVGGASRTDVCQGALGESVMSQELKDVLRALSQNH
;
A
#
# COMPACT_ATOMS: atom_id res chain seq x y z
N MET A 1 -3.48 -14.36 -21.88
CA MET A 1 -2.02 -14.19 -21.75
C MET A 1 -1.38 -14.42 -23.11
N ILE A 2 -0.96 -13.36 -23.81
CA ILE A 2 0.01 -13.47 -24.92
C ILE A 2 0.96 -12.27 -24.77
N GLY A 3 2.08 -12.49 -24.09
CA GLY A 3 3.13 -11.48 -23.90
C GLY A 3 4.02 -11.38 -25.13
N GLY A 4 3.51 -10.72 -26.18
CA GLY A 4 4.27 -10.47 -27.41
C GLY A 4 5.33 -9.37 -27.24
N SER A 5 6.27 -9.29 -28.18
CA SER A 5 7.26 -8.20 -28.29
C SER A 5 6.61 -6.81 -28.34
N THR A 6 5.42 -6.69 -28.93
CA THR A 6 4.58 -5.48 -28.94
C THR A 6 4.13 -5.06 -27.54
N SER A 7 3.74 -6.01 -26.70
CA SER A 7 3.35 -5.76 -25.30
C SER A 7 4.52 -5.23 -24.47
N ARG A 8 5.73 -5.76 -24.72
CA ARG A 8 6.97 -5.28 -24.08
C ARG A 8 7.33 -3.87 -24.55
N LEU A 9 7.21 -3.60 -25.85
CA LEU A 9 7.49 -2.26 -26.40
C LEU A 9 6.51 -1.22 -25.84
N GLN A 10 5.22 -1.55 -25.78
CA GLN A 10 4.19 -0.68 -25.20
C GLN A 10 4.46 -0.43 -23.71
N ARG A 11 4.85 -1.45 -22.94
CA ARG A 11 5.22 -1.30 -21.52
C ARG A 11 6.47 -0.45 -21.33
N SER A 12 7.44 -0.56 -22.23
CA SER A 12 8.65 0.28 -22.24
C SER A 12 8.32 1.74 -22.51
N ARG A 13 7.45 2.01 -23.50
CA ARG A 13 6.95 3.37 -23.78
C ARG A 13 6.19 3.97 -22.60
N LEU A 14 5.31 3.20 -21.97
CA LEU A 14 4.59 3.64 -20.78
C LEU A 14 5.56 3.94 -19.62
N ARG A 15 6.58 3.10 -19.42
CA ARG A 15 7.60 3.35 -18.40
C ARG A 15 8.41 4.61 -18.70
N ALA A 16 8.78 4.84 -19.96
CA ALA A 16 9.46 6.06 -20.38
C ALA A 16 8.59 7.31 -20.22
N ALA A 17 7.27 7.16 -20.34
CA ALA A 17 6.29 8.22 -20.08
C ALA A 17 6.06 8.52 -18.59
N GLY A 18 6.66 7.73 -17.67
CA GLY A 18 6.53 7.92 -16.23
C GLY A 18 5.73 6.82 -15.51
N LEU A 19 5.08 5.90 -16.24
CA LEU A 19 4.28 4.83 -15.63
C LEU A 19 5.16 3.85 -14.85
N GLY A 20 4.87 3.70 -13.56
CA GLY A 20 5.67 2.96 -12.59
C GLY A 20 6.59 3.84 -11.74
N SER A 21 6.60 5.16 -11.96
CA SER A 21 7.21 6.13 -11.03
C SER A 21 6.37 6.28 -9.76
N VAL A 22 6.92 6.96 -8.75
CA VAL A 22 6.22 7.25 -7.48
C VAL A 22 4.96 8.10 -7.71
N GLN A 23 4.95 8.93 -8.74
CA GLN A 23 3.84 9.81 -9.11
C GLN A 23 2.76 9.05 -9.90
N GLU A 24 3.17 8.10 -10.75
CA GLU A 24 2.27 7.34 -11.64
C GLU A 24 2.43 5.83 -11.45
N ALA A 25 2.09 5.34 -10.26
CA ALA A 25 2.22 3.93 -9.93
C ALA A 25 1.35 3.02 -10.82
N LEU A 26 1.85 1.81 -11.12
CA LEU A 26 1.09 0.80 -11.85
C LEU A 26 -0.10 0.32 -11.04
N ARG A 27 -1.30 0.35 -11.64
CA ARG A 27 -2.51 -0.24 -11.06
C ARG A 27 -2.42 -1.76 -11.08
N TYR A 28 -2.36 -2.39 -9.91
CA TYR A 28 -2.42 -3.84 -9.81
C TYR A 28 -3.79 -4.35 -10.28
N GLN A 29 -3.78 -5.33 -11.20
CA GLN A 29 -5.00 -5.88 -11.83
C GLN A 29 -5.94 -4.81 -12.45
N ASN A 30 -5.38 -3.68 -12.90
CA ASN A 30 -6.14 -2.52 -13.40
C ASN A 30 -7.21 -1.99 -12.44
N GLN A 31 -7.07 -2.28 -11.14
CA GLN A 31 -7.98 -1.80 -10.12
C GLN A 31 -7.70 -0.33 -9.79
N ASP A 32 -8.75 0.46 -9.60
CA ASP A 32 -8.65 1.83 -9.08
C ASP A 32 -9.22 1.87 -7.67
N PHE A 33 -8.36 2.12 -6.69
CA PHE A 33 -8.74 2.18 -5.29
C PHE A 33 -9.84 3.23 -5.03
N ARG A 34 -9.79 4.38 -5.71
CA ARG A 34 -10.79 5.45 -5.51
C ARG A 34 -12.19 4.98 -5.90
N VAL A 35 -12.28 4.18 -6.96
CA VAL A 35 -13.54 3.59 -7.45
C VAL A 35 -14.00 2.46 -6.53
N LEU A 36 -13.08 1.63 -6.04
CA LEU A 36 -13.42 0.52 -5.16
C LEU A 36 -13.92 0.95 -3.77
N GLN A 37 -13.49 2.12 -3.28
CA GLN A 37 -13.87 2.63 -1.96
C GLN A 37 -15.39 2.88 -1.82
N GLU A 38 -16.08 3.20 -2.93
CA GLU A 38 -17.52 3.49 -2.93
C GLU A 38 -18.38 2.27 -2.54
N GLY A 39 -17.85 1.04 -2.65
CA GLY A 39 -18.58 -0.19 -2.34
C GLY A 39 -18.67 -0.56 -0.85
N PHE A 40 -17.93 0.10 0.05
CA PHE A 40 -17.75 -0.36 1.44
C PHE A 40 -18.50 0.53 2.43
N LYS A 41 -19.71 0.15 2.88
CA LYS A 41 -20.60 1.01 3.69
C LYS A 41 -19.98 1.58 5.00
N GLU A 42 -19.22 0.79 5.76
CA GLU A 42 -18.66 1.27 7.04
C GLU A 42 -17.42 2.15 6.88
N LEU A 43 -16.66 1.95 5.79
CA LEU A 43 -15.45 2.69 5.47
C LEU A 43 -15.62 3.58 4.23
N ALA A 44 -16.88 3.81 3.83
CA ALA A 44 -17.24 4.63 2.68
C ALA A 44 -16.80 6.06 2.93
N PRO A 45 -16.57 6.86 1.88
CA PRO A 45 -16.39 8.31 2.04
C PRO A 45 -17.56 8.90 2.85
N TYR A 46 -17.24 9.73 3.86
CA TYR A 46 -18.20 10.39 4.77
C TYR A 46 -18.93 9.50 5.78
N SER A 47 -18.52 8.24 5.98
CA SER A 47 -19.01 7.46 7.12
C SER A 47 -18.57 8.09 8.44
N ALA A 48 -19.25 7.76 9.54
CA ALA A 48 -18.87 8.25 10.88
C ALA A 48 -17.41 7.89 11.24
N LYS A 49 -16.89 6.77 10.72
CA LYS A 49 -15.53 6.28 10.98
C LYS A 49 -14.46 6.93 10.08
N THR A 50 -14.83 7.43 8.90
CA THR A 50 -13.89 7.94 7.88
C THR A 50 -14.00 9.44 7.64
N ARG A 51 -14.97 10.13 8.25
CA ARG A 51 -15.10 11.59 8.17
C ARG A 51 -13.84 12.26 8.73
N GLY A 52 -13.20 13.10 7.91
CA GLY A 52 -11.95 13.77 8.27
C GLY A 52 -10.68 12.96 8.02
N VAL A 53 -10.79 11.78 7.39
CA VAL A 53 -9.62 11.02 6.93
C VAL A 53 -9.11 11.62 5.62
N GLU A 54 -7.84 11.98 5.60
CA GLU A 54 -7.11 12.45 4.42
C GLU A 54 -5.99 11.47 4.07
N TRP A 55 -5.84 11.20 2.78
CA TRP A 55 -4.73 10.40 2.26
C TRP A 55 -3.48 11.27 2.15
N LYS A 56 -2.42 10.91 2.89
CA LYS A 56 -1.12 11.61 2.90
C LYS A 56 0.01 10.66 2.52
N ARG A 57 1.00 11.14 1.77
CA ARG A 57 2.23 10.37 1.51
C ARG A 57 3.21 10.51 2.69
N PRO A 58 4.13 9.55 2.93
CA PRO A 58 5.08 9.62 4.05
C PRO A 58 5.89 10.93 4.18
N PRO A 59 6.36 11.58 3.08
CA PRO A 59 7.06 12.87 3.18
C PRO A 59 6.18 14.03 3.66
N GLU A 60 4.85 13.90 3.61
CA GLU A 60 3.91 14.89 4.14
C GLU A 60 3.72 14.76 5.66
N LEU A 61 4.24 13.67 6.26
CA LEU A 61 4.12 13.34 7.68
C LEU A 61 5.44 13.54 8.44
N THR A 62 6.58 13.35 7.77
CA THR A 62 7.91 13.47 8.37
C THR A 62 8.94 13.92 7.33
N GLU A 63 9.95 14.66 7.76
CA GLU A 63 10.99 15.25 6.89
C GLU A 63 11.91 14.20 6.25
N ASN A 64 12.12 13.06 6.91
CA ASN A 64 12.97 11.97 6.42
C ASN A 64 12.28 10.60 6.57
N PRO A 65 11.31 10.27 5.70
CA PRO A 65 10.59 9.01 5.79
C PRO A 65 11.49 7.83 5.41
N GLN A 66 11.57 6.83 6.28
CA GLN A 66 12.33 5.60 6.05
C GLN A 66 11.37 4.42 5.96
N PHE A 67 11.60 3.52 4.98
CA PHE A 67 10.72 2.38 4.76
C PHE A 67 10.99 1.24 5.77
N ILE A 68 12.26 0.99 6.08
CA ILE A 68 12.73 -0.01 7.06
C ILE A 68 13.96 0.60 7.75
N VAL A 69 14.02 0.55 9.08
CA VAL A 69 15.14 1.09 9.87
C VAL A 69 15.68 -0.03 10.76
N GLY A 70 16.91 -0.47 10.53
CA GLY A 70 17.54 -1.51 11.36
C GLY A 70 16.90 -2.91 11.29
N GLY A 71 16.04 -3.16 10.28
CA GLY A 71 15.22 -4.37 10.16
C GLY A 71 13.73 -4.07 10.35
N ALA A 72 12.90 -5.11 10.28
CA ALA A 72 11.48 -5.02 10.59
C ALA A 72 11.17 -6.01 11.72
N SER A 73 10.58 -5.51 12.79
CA SER A 73 10.34 -6.24 14.02
C SER A 73 8.91 -6.01 14.51
N ARG A 74 8.45 -6.84 15.45
CA ARG A 74 7.07 -6.76 15.96
C ARG A 74 6.74 -5.41 16.60
N THR A 75 7.72 -4.70 17.12
CA THR A 75 7.55 -3.38 17.75
C THR A 75 7.29 -2.27 16.75
N ASP A 76 7.58 -2.50 15.46
CA ASP A 76 7.38 -1.50 14.40
C ASP A 76 5.92 -1.45 13.92
N VAL A 77 5.06 -2.35 14.43
CA VAL A 77 3.66 -2.49 14.00
C VAL A 77 2.71 -2.16 15.15
N CYS A 78 2.11 -0.97 15.09
CA CYS A 78 1.00 -0.57 15.94
C CYS A 78 -0.31 -0.55 15.15
N GLN A 79 -1.40 -1.04 15.73
CA GLN A 79 -2.71 -0.99 15.10
C GLN A 79 -3.28 0.43 15.24
N GLY A 80 -3.74 1.01 14.13
CA GLY A 80 -4.48 2.29 14.13
C GLY A 80 -5.95 2.12 14.52
N ALA A 81 -6.66 3.23 14.70
CA ALA A 81 -8.04 3.25 15.22
C ALA A 81 -9.12 2.65 14.30
N LEU A 82 -8.79 2.36 13.03
CA LEU A 82 -9.77 1.93 12.01
C LEU A 82 -9.55 0.51 11.47
N GLY A 83 -8.44 -0.15 11.84
CA GLY A 83 -8.11 -1.49 11.33
C GLY A 83 -8.74 -2.60 12.17
N GLU A 84 -9.00 -3.75 11.54
CA GLU A 84 -9.33 -5.01 12.23
C GLU A 84 -8.07 -5.60 12.89
N SER A 85 -8.21 -6.17 14.09
CA SER A 85 -7.07 -6.65 14.89
C SER A 85 -6.28 -7.77 14.23
N VAL A 86 -6.94 -8.59 13.42
CA VAL A 86 -6.39 -9.80 12.79
C VAL A 86 -5.26 -9.47 11.82
N MET A 87 -5.39 -8.43 11.00
CA MET A 87 -4.38 -8.10 9.98
C MET A 87 -3.06 -7.65 10.62
N SER A 88 -3.13 -6.87 11.70
CA SER A 88 -1.92 -6.47 12.42
C SER A 88 -1.25 -7.66 13.11
N GLN A 89 -2.03 -8.66 13.52
CA GLN A 89 -1.54 -9.84 14.22
C GLN A 89 -0.81 -10.80 13.27
N GLU A 90 -1.34 -11.06 12.08
CA GLU A 90 -0.68 -11.90 11.06
C GLU A 90 0.68 -11.34 10.67
N LEU A 91 0.78 -10.02 10.42
CA LEU A 91 2.04 -9.38 10.10
C LEU A 91 3.06 -9.49 11.26
N LYS A 92 2.58 -9.26 12.50
CA LYS A 92 3.39 -9.42 13.71
C LYS A 92 3.90 -10.86 13.88
N ASP A 93 3.13 -11.85 13.48
CA ASP A 93 3.49 -13.26 13.59
C ASP A 93 4.46 -13.69 12.49
N VAL A 94 4.33 -13.17 11.27
CA VAL A 94 5.34 -13.32 10.21
C VAL A 94 6.69 -12.74 10.66
N LEU A 95 6.69 -11.51 11.22
CA LEU A 95 7.92 -10.88 11.73
C LEU A 95 8.53 -11.67 12.89
N ARG A 96 7.70 -12.30 13.74
CA ARG A 96 8.19 -13.20 14.81
C ARG A 96 8.84 -14.45 14.23
N ALA A 97 8.22 -15.11 13.25
CA ALA A 97 8.75 -16.31 12.63
C ALA A 97 10.10 -16.03 11.94
N LEU A 98 10.24 -14.87 11.30
CA LEU A 98 11.51 -14.44 10.69
C LEU A 98 12.59 -14.14 11.74
N SER A 99 12.23 -13.57 12.90
CA SER A 99 13.16 -13.33 14.00
C SER A 99 13.62 -14.60 14.72
N GLN A 100 12.87 -15.70 14.63
CA GLN A 100 13.17 -16.99 15.29
C GLN A 100 13.98 -17.96 14.42
N ASN A 101 14.24 -17.62 13.15
CA ASN A 101 15.00 -18.45 12.20
C ASN A 101 16.52 -18.16 12.22
N HIS A 102 17.04 -17.66 13.35
CA HIS A 102 18.48 -17.47 13.60
C HIS A 102 18.95 -18.34 14.76
#